data_AF-A0A969P9L4-F1
#
_entry.id   AF-A0A969P9L4-F1
#
_cell.length_a   1.000
_cell.length_b   1.000
_cell.length_c   1.000
_cell.angle_alpha   90.00
_cell.angle_beta   90.00
_cell.angle_gamma   90.00
#
_symmetry.space_group_name_H-M   'P 1'
#
loop_
_entity.id
_entity.type
_entity.pdbx_description
1 polymer ?
#
loop_
_entity_poly.entity_id
_entity_poly.type
_entity_poly.pdbx_seq_one_letter_code
_entity_poly.pdbx_strand_id
1 'polypeptide(L)'
;MIVLVDYNLIGYIVLLQGTLAAEGWLDLLSIRFMTLEEAGLAADSSDRIIGSFAQSNQMLLLTANRNAKGEDSLEQTIREQGTSTTLPVITIGKRSFSRSVRSSNY
;
A
#
# COMPACT_ATOMS: atom_id res chain seq x y z
N MET A 1 6.20 14.37 -2.93
CA MET A 1 5.66 13.10 -3.46
C MET A 1 4.28 12.84 -2.87
N ILE A 2 3.41 12.16 -3.61
CA ILE A 2 2.11 11.70 -3.10
C ILE A 2 2.16 10.19 -2.93
N VAL A 3 1.67 9.72 -1.78
CA VAL A 3 1.49 8.30 -1.47
C VAL A 3 -0.01 8.03 -1.46
N LEU A 4 -0.51 7.28 -2.44
CA LEU A 4 -1.88 6.79 -2.45
C LEU A 4 -2.02 5.66 -1.44
N VAL A 5 -2.97 5.79 -0.53
CA VAL A 5 -3.19 4.85 0.56
C VAL A 5 -4.40 4.00 0.23
N ASP A 6 -4.16 2.70 0.14
CA ASP A 6 -5.19 1.68 0.01
C ASP A 6 -6.20 1.78 1.18
N TYR A 7 -7.47 1.53 0.88
CA TYR A 7 -8.56 1.60 1.86
C TYR A 7 -8.26 0.81 3.15
N ASN A 8 -7.60 -0.35 3.04
CA ASN A 8 -7.31 -1.22 4.17
C ASN A 8 -6.24 -0.65 5.12
N LEU A 9 -5.55 0.42 4.72
CA LEU A 9 -4.49 1.05 5.49
C LEU A 9 -4.89 2.41 6.08
N ILE A 10 -6.09 2.91 5.82
CA ILE A 10 -6.55 4.22 6.31
C ILE A 10 -6.40 4.33 7.83
N GLY A 11 -6.79 3.30 8.60
CA GLY A 11 -6.66 3.32 10.06
C GLY A 11 -5.21 3.32 10.57
N TYR A 12 -4.26 2.83 9.76
CA TYR A 12 -2.84 2.76 10.12
C TYR A 12 -2.04 3.98 9.68
N ILE A 13 -2.58 4.79 8.77
CA ILE A 13 -1.83 5.91 8.18
C ILE A 13 -1.52 7.00 9.20
N VAL A 14 -2.40 7.21 10.17
CA VAL A 14 -2.22 8.21 11.24
C VAL A 14 -0.97 7.88 12.06
N LEU A 15 -0.77 6.60 12.39
CA LEU A 15 0.42 6.17 13.13
C LEU A 15 1.68 6.29 12.27
N LEU A 16 1.62 5.85 11.00
CA LEU A 16 2.77 5.95 10.10
C LEU A 16 3.20 7.42 9.89
N GLN A 17 2.24 8.31 9.63
CA GLN A 17 2.48 9.75 9.50
C GLN A 17 3.08 10.34 10.77
N GLY A 18 2.50 10.02 11.93
CA GLY A 18 3.00 10.48 13.23
C GLY A 18 4.45 10.04 13.48
N THR A 19 4.78 8.79 13.16
CA THR A 19 6.16 8.28 13.27
C THR A 19 7.11 9.01 12.31
N LEU A 20 6.73 9.19 11.04
CA LEU A 20 7.56 9.93 10.08
C LEU A 20 7.79 11.38 10.51
N ALA A 21 6.77 12.04 11.06
CA ALA A 21 6.88 13.39 11.58
C ALA A 21 7.82 13.45 12.80
N ALA A 22 7.63 12.54 13.78
CA ALA A 22 8.42 12.52 15.00
C ALA A 22 9.91 12.26 14.74
N GLU A 23 10.22 11.48 13.72
CA GLU A 23 11.58 11.18 13.27
C GLU A 23 12.13 12.24 12.27
N GLY A 24 11.40 13.34 12.04
CA GLY A 24 11.84 14.48 11.20
C GLY A 24 11.79 14.24 9.68
N TRP A 25 11.24 13.12 9.21
CA TRP A 25 11.20 12.80 7.78
C TRP A 25 10.33 13.75 6.97
N LEU A 26 9.22 14.23 7.55
CA LEU A 26 8.31 15.13 6.85
C LEU A 26 8.89 16.54 6.68
N ASP A 27 9.86 16.92 7.50
CA ASP A 27 10.61 18.18 7.35
C ASP A 27 11.65 18.09 6.23
N LEU A 28 12.18 16.88 5.99
CA LEU A 28 13.19 16.62 4.95
C LEU A 28 12.55 16.33 3.58
N LEU A 29 11.43 15.63 3.56
CA LEU A 29 10.74 15.21 2.34
C LEU A 29 9.28 15.63 2.40
N SER A 30 8.82 16.35 1.37
CA SER A 30 7.41 16.69 1.22
C SER A 30 6.61 15.44 0.82
N ILE A 31 6.23 14.63 1.80
CA ILE A 31 5.40 13.42 1.64
C ILE A 31 3.96 13.78 2.01
N ARG A 32 3.05 13.65 1.05
CA ARG A 32 1.62 13.75 1.28
C ARG A 32 0.99 12.38 1.11
N PHE A 33 0.17 11.96 2.05
CA PHE A 33 -0.66 10.78 1.88
C PHE A 33 -2.02 11.21 1.37
N MET A 34 -2.57 10.45 0.44
CA MET A 34 -3.86 10.67 -0.18
C MET A 34 -4.69 9.41 -0.08
N THR A 35 -5.95 9.50 0.33
CA THR A 35 -6.87 8.35 0.38
C THR A 35 -7.49 8.08 -1.00
N LEU A 36 -8.06 6.89 -1.19
CA LEU A 36 -8.85 6.58 -2.39
C LEU A 36 -10.02 7.57 -2.57
N GLU A 37 -10.69 7.94 -1.48
CA GLU A 37 -11.80 8.89 -1.48
C GLU A 37 -11.36 10.29 -1.97
N GLU A 38 -10.24 10.80 -1.45
CA GLU A 38 -9.66 12.07 -1.91
C GLU A 38 -9.26 12.03 -3.40
N ALA A 39 -8.88 10.85 -3.89
CA ALA A 39 -8.56 10.60 -5.30
C ALA A 39 -9.81 10.38 -6.18
N GLY A 40 -11.02 10.34 -5.61
CA GLY A 40 -12.26 10.07 -6.32
C GLY A 40 -12.47 8.59 -6.70
N LEU A 41 -11.74 7.68 -6.07
CA LEU A 41 -11.84 6.23 -6.27
C LEU A 41 -12.76 5.61 -5.23
N ALA A 42 -13.56 4.64 -5.64
CA ALA A 42 -14.40 3.87 -4.73
C ALA A 42 -13.54 2.94 -3.85
N ALA A 43 -13.96 2.69 -2.60
CA ALA A 43 -13.23 1.83 -1.66
C ALA A 43 -13.14 0.36 -2.10
N ASP A 44 -14.02 -0.06 -3.01
CA ASP A 44 -14.08 -1.38 -3.62
C ASP A 44 -13.51 -1.42 -5.05
N SER A 45 -12.85 -0.35 -5.50
CA SER A 45 -12.10 -0.34 -6.78
C SER A 45 -11.13 -1.52 -6.85
N SER A 46 -10.97 -2.09 -8.03
CA SER A 46 -10.05 -3.21 -8.22
C SER A 46 -8.59 -2.77 -8.05
N ASP A 47 -7.76 -3.73 -7.63
CA ASP A 47 -6.30 -3.62 -7.55
C ASP A 47 -5.69 -3.03 -8.85
N ARG A 48 -6.16 -3.47 -10.02
CA ARG A 48 -5.78 -2.92 -11.33
C ARG A 48 -6.12 -1.43 -11.49
N ILE A 49 -7.34 -1.02 -11.14
CA ILE A 49 -7.75 0.39 -11.24
C ILE A 49 -6.91 1.26 -10.30
N ILE A 50 -6.74 0.83 -9.05
CA ILE A 50 -5.95 1.55 -8.05
C ILE A 50 -4.49 1.67 -8.50
N GLY A 51 -3.89 0.56 -8.95
CA GLY A 51 -2.53 0.52 -9.46
C GLY A 51 -2.34 1.43 -10.68
N SER A 52 -3.20 1.30 -11.69
CA SER A 52 -3.14 2.10 -12.93
C SER A 52 -3.27 3.60 -12.62
N PHE A 53 -4.19 3.97 -11.71
CA PHE A 53 -4.38 5.35 -11.27
C PHE A 53 -3.13 5.91 -10.60
N ALA A 54 -2.55 5.18 -9.64
CA ALA A 54 -1.34 5.62 -8.93
C ALA A 54 -0.18 5.86 -9.91
N GLN A 55 0.05 4.93 -10.84
CA GLN A 55 1.15 5.03 -11.81
C GLN A 55 0.96 6.18 -12.80
N SER A 56 -0.26 6.33 -13.34
CA SER A 56 -0.58 7.43 -14.27
C SER A 56 -0.44 8.81 -13.63
N ASN A 57 -0.58 8.90 -12.30
CA ASN A 57 -0.45 10.14 -11.55
C ASN A 57 0.91 10.27 -10.81
N GLN A 58 1.87 9.40 -11.08
CA GLN A 58 3.21 9.42 -10.45
C GLN A 58 3.13 9.40 -8.91
N MET A 59 2.26 8.55 -8.37
CA MET A 59 2.08 8.33 -6.94
C MET A 59 2.69 7.00 -6.52
N LEU A 60 3.26 6.96 -5.30
CA LEU A 60 3.59 5.69 -4.66
C LEU A 60 2.30 5.04 -4.15
N LEU A 61 2.10 3.75 -4.39
CA LEU A 61 0.98 3.01 -3.81
C LEU A 61 1.42 2.32 -2.52
N LEU A 62 0.74 2.62 -1.41
CA LEU A 62 0.89 1.92 -0.13
C LEU A 62 -0.33 1.03 0.09
N THR A 63 -0.14 -0.29 0.14
CA THR A 63 -1.23 -1.27 0.17
C THR A 63 -1.00 -2.42 1.14
N ALA A 64 -2.07 -3.07 1.57
CA ALA A 64 -2.01 -4.36 2.26
C ALA A 64 -2.06 -5.56 1.27
N ASN A 65 -2.12 -5.28 -0.05
CA ASN A 65 -2.28 -6.24 -1.14
C ASN A 65 -3.48 -7.17 -0.94
N ARG A 66 -4.68 -6.61 -1.06
CA ARG A 66 -5.96 -7.26 -0.75
C ARG A 66 -6.22 -8.51 -1.58
N ASN A 67 -5.81 -8.51 -2.86
CA ASN A 67 -6.06 -9.58 -3.82
C ASN A 67 -4.77 -9.98 -4.53
N ALA A 68 -3.97 -10.83 -3.89
CA ALA A 68 -2.66 -11.24 -4.41
C ALA A 68 -2.69 -12.13 -5.67
N LYS A 69 -3.87 -12.47 -6.22
CA LYS A 69 -4.02 -13.41 -7.34
C LYS A 69 -5.16 -13.00 -8.27
N GLY A 70 -5.04 -13.35 -9.54
CA GLY A 70 -6.04 -13.10 -10.58
C GLY A 70 -5.60 -12.04 -11.59
N GLU A 71 -6.36 -11.91 -12.67
CA GLU A 71 -6.05 -11.00 -13.78
C GLU A 71 -6.02 -9.54 -13.33
N ASP A 72 -6.86 -9.15 -12.38
CA ASP A 72 -6.88 -7.79 -11.84
C ASP A 72 -5.95 -7.57 -10.64
N SER A 73 -5.11 -8.54 -10.29
CA SER A 73 -4.16 -8.38 -9.18
C SER A 73 -3.13 -7.28 -9.45
N LEU A 74 -2.63 -6.67 -8.37
CA LEU A 74 -1.55 -5.69 -8.46
C LEU A 74 -0.29 -6.29 -9.11
N GLU A 75 0.05 -7.54 -8.79
CA GLU A 75 1.21 -8.21 -9.41
C GLU A 75 1.06 -8.29 -10.93
N GLN A 76 -0.09 -8.79 -11.41
CA GLN A 76 -0.32 -8.91 -12.84
C GLN A 76 -0.31 -7.54 -13.52
N THR A 77 -0.94 -6.54 -12.89
CA THR A 77 -0.95 -5.16 -13.37
C THR A 77 0.47 -4.59 -13.51
N ILE A 78 1.33 -4.79 -12.51
CA ILE A 78 2.74 -4.34 -12.56
C ILE A 78 3.51 -5.08 -13.66
N ARG A 79 3.28 -6.38 -13.86
CA ARG A 79 3.95 -7.15 -14.92
C ARG A 79 3.54 -6.71 -16.33
N GLU A 80 2.28 -6.39 -16.53
CA GLU A 80 1.74 -6.01 -17.85
C GLU A 80 1.99 -4.54 -18.20
N GLN A 81 1.91 -3.65 -17.21
CA GLN A 81 1.93 -2.19 -17.42
C GLN A 81 3.21 -1.53 -16.91
N GLY A 82 4.11 -2.30 -16.30
CA GLY A 82 5.38 -1.81 -15.76
C GLY A 82 6.30 -1.28 -16.85
N THR A 83 6.81 -0.07 -16.62
CA THR A 83 7.82 0.60 -17.47
C THR A 83 9.01 1.01 -16.59
N SER A 84 10.10 1.49 -17.20
CA SER A 84 11.26 2.01 -16.45
C SER A 84 10.94 3.23 -15.59
N THR A 85 9.80 3.89 -15.82
CA THR A 85 9.33 5.07 -15.05
C THR A 85 8.22 4.73 -14.05
N THR A 86 7.80 3.48 -13.97
CA THR A 86 6.80 3.03 -13.01
C THR A 86 7.36 3.11 -11.59
N LEU A 87 6.60 3.72 -10.69
CA LEU A 87 6.98 3.87 -9.29
C LEU A 87 6.74 2.57 -8.50
N PRO A 88 7.54 2.29 -7.47
CA PRO A 88 7.37 1.09 -6.66
C PRO A 88 6.05 1.07 -5.90
N VAL A 89 5.50 -0.13 -5.72
CA VAL A 89 4.38 -0.41 -4.81
C VAL A 89 4.94 -0.90 -3.48
N ILE A 90 4.47 -0.33 -2.38
CA ILE A 90 4.90 -0.67 -1.02
C ILE A 90 3.79 -1.49 -0.36
N THR A 91 4.10 -2.75 -0.03
CA THR A 91 3.15 -3.65 0.62
C THR A 91 3.46 -3.79 2.11
N ILE A 92 2.47 -3.48 2.96
CA ILE A 92 2.53 -3.77 4.40
C ILE A 92 1.96 -5.17 4.65
N GLY A 93 2.86 -6.13 4.80
CA GLY A 93 2.50 -7.52 5.06
C GLY A 93 1.96 -7.74 6.48
N LYS A 94 1.05 -8.70 6.63
CA LYS A 94 0.63 -9.18 7.95
C LYS A 94 1.71 -10.07 8.56
N ARG A 95 2.11 -9.78 9.79
CA ARG A 95 3.00 -10.68 10.55
C ARG A 95 2.19 -11.86 11.09
N SER A 96 2.44 -13.05 10.56
CA SER A 96 1.90 -14.30 11.11
C SER A 96 2.72 -14.71 12.34
N PHE A 97 2.12 -14.72 13.53
CA PHE A 97 2.76 -15.31 14.70
C PHE A 97 2.45 -16.80 14.73
N SER A 98 3.43 -17.67 14.45
CA SER A 98 3.27 -19.09 14.75
C SER A 98 3.50 -19.31 16.24
N ARG A 99 2.44 -19.70 16.96
CA ARG A 99 2.62 -20.27 18.30
C ARG A 99 3.31 -21.61 18.12
N SER A 100 4.58 -21.69 18.51
CA SER A 100 5.24 -22.98 18.78
C SER A 100 4.43 -23.68 19.87
N VAL A 101 3.57 -24.63 19.49
CA VAL A 101 2.95 -25.55 20.44
C VAL A 101 4.06 -26.43 20.99
N ARG A 102 4.54 -26.13 22.20
CA ARG A 102 5.28 -27.13 22.98
C ARG A 102 4.26 -28.19 23.39
N SER A 103 4.19 -29.27 22.65
CA SER A 103 3.59 -30.52 23.10
C SER A 103 4.46 -31.06 24.24
N SER A 104 4.09 -30.73 25.48
CA SER A 104 4.58 -31.43 26.65
C SER A 104 3.75 -32.70 26.79
N ASN A 105 4.34 -33.83 26.39
CA ASN A 105 3.81 -35.15 26.73
C ASN A 105 4.10 -35.40 28.22
N TYR A 106 3.06 -35.42 29.04
CA TYR A 106 3.01 -36.13 30.31
C TYR A 106 1.78 -37.04 30.27
#